data_AF-A0A844FYI9-F1
#
_entry.id   AF-A0A844FYI9-F1
#
_cell.length_a   1.000
_cell.length_b   1.000
_cell.length_c   1.000
_cell.angle_alpha   90.00
_cell.angle_beta   90.00
_cell.angle_gamma   90.00
#
_symmetry.space_group_name_H-M   'P 1'
#
loop_
_entity.id
_entity.type
_entity.pdbx_description
1 polymer ?
#
loop_
_entity_poly.entity_id
_entity_poly.type
_entity_poly.pdbx_seq_one_letter_code
_entity_poly.pdbx_strand_id
1 'polypeptide(L)'
;MHIVYIALMILALIGMIVCSKKQKTNPAMQPVAFVLFVVVVISAGLLLNEMNVFGTRDGLLENEMKFYASQGTKTGDYLKTTFPGKKVLLVADPGFEKNDNVKKLADALQAGYGGEVVTDTVQLPGNQADAPMPLYMMMKAADFDAMVDKHPDCGVIVTTVGLPQDANRLKFMKQSADKRPALFLMGLPSGPVPGIMAALQSGIITGLIISNPDAKYDVPAPSDPMKAFDIRYVLVTKENADQYKAHFSN
;
A
#
# COMPACT_ATOMS: atom_id res chain seq x y z
N MET A 1 24.28 -15.13 -4.97
CA MET A 1 25.57 -14.40 -5.01
C MET A 1 26.25 -14.34 -3.63
N HIS A 2 25.51 -14.26 -2.52
CA HIS A 2 26.05 -14.29 -1.15
C HIS A 2 27.15 -15.33 -0.86
N ILE A 3 26.95 -16.60 -1.24
CA ILE A 3 27.92 -17.69 -1.02
C ILE A 3 29.27 -17.39 -1.69
N VAL A 4 29.25 -16.71 -2.84
CA VAL A 4 30.46 -16.34 -3.59
C VAL A 4 31.27 -15.29 -2.84
N TYR A 5 30.64 -14.24 -2.30
CA TYR A 5 31.36 -13.23 -1.51
C TYR A 5 31.93 -13.80 -0.22
N ILE A 6 31.18 -14.67 0.47
CA ILE A 6 31.66 -15.34 1.69
C ILE A 6 32.87 -16.21 1.38
N ALA A 7 32.82 -17.04 0.34
CA ALA A 7 33.95 -17.86 -0.08
C ALA A 7 35.18 -17.02 -0.46
N LEU A 8 34.97 -15.92 -1.19
CA LEU A 8 36.03 -15.02 -1.64
C LEU A 8 36.70 -14.28 -0.47
N MET A 9 35.93 -13.86 0.54
CA MET A 9 36.45 -13.29 1.77
C MET A 9 37.26 -14.30 2.60
N ILE A 10 36.78 -15.55 2.71
CA ILE A 10 37.51 -16.62 3.42
C ILE A 10 38.86 -16.90 2.75
N LEU A 11 38.87 -17.01 1.42
CA LEU A 11 40.11 -17.23 0.66
C LEU A 11 41.09 -16.06 0.81
N ALA A 12 40.60 -14.82 0.76
CA ALA A 12 41.42 -13.64 0.97
C ALA A 12 41.98 -13.56 2.41
N LEU A 13 41.19 -13.93 3.41
CA LEU A 13 41.63 -14.00 4.81
C LEU A 13 42.72 -15.06 5.00
N ILE A 14 42.54 -16.26 4.43
CA ILE A 14 43.56 -17.32 4.43
C ILE A 14 44.84 -16.80 3.76
N GLY A 15 44.71 -16.13 2.61
CA GLY A 15 45.81 -15.49 1.90
C GLY A 15 46.55 -14.47 2.77
N MET A 16 45.84 -13.61 3.52
CA MET A 16 46.44 -12.63 4.43
C MET A 16 47.21 -13.31 5.57
N ILE A 17 46.68 -14.39 6.15
CA ILE A 17 47.37 -15.15 7.21
C ILE A 17 48.68 -15.75 6.67
N VAL A 18 48.67 -16.28 5.45
CA VAL A 18 49.88 -16.81 4.78
C VAL A 18 50.87 -15.69 4.48
N CYS A 19 50.41 -14.54 3.99
CA CYS A 19 51.25 -13.38 3.72
C CYS A 19 51.90 -12.85 5.01
N SER A 20 51.15 -12.74 6.10
CA SER A 20 51.63 -12.31 7.41
C SER A 20 52.75 -13.21 7.94
N LYS A 21 52.63 -14.53 7.77
CA LYS A 21 53.71 -15.47 8.13
C LYS A 21 54.96 -15.28 7.26
N LYS A 22 54.79 -15.05 5.94
CA LYS A 22 55.91 -14.84 5.00
C LYS A 22 56.52 -13.44 5.06
N GLN A 23 55.83 -12.45 5.62
CA GLN A 23 56.31 -11.07 5.73
C GLN A 23 57.54 -10.96 6.64
N LYS A 24 57.70 -11.91 7.58
CA LYS A 24 58.89 -12.01 8.44
C LYS A 24 60.18 -12.32 7.68
N THR A 25 60.08 -12.90 6.49
CA THR A 25 61.23 -13.28 5.66
C THR A 25 61.26 -12.56 4.31
N ASN A 26 60.13 -12.06 3.82
CA ASN A 26 60.04 -11.27 2.60
C ASN A 26 59.14 -10.03 2.78
N PRO A 27 59.71 -8.83 2.92
CA PRO A 27 58.97 -7.57 3.08
C PRO A 27 58.01 -7.26 1.92
N ALA A 28 58.25 -7.80 0.72
CA ALA A 28 57.40 -7.57 -0.45
C ALA A 28 56.00 -8.22 -0.32
N MET A 29 55.75 -9.05 0.69
CA MET A 29 54.43 -9.63 0.97
C MET A 29 53.45 -8.65 1.62
N GLN A 30 53.94 -7.52 2.15
CA GLN A 30 53.12 -6.48 2.77
C GLN A 30 52.08 -5.85 1.82
N PRO A 31 52.44 -5.38 0.61
CA PRO A 31 51.47 -4.85 -0.34
C PRO A 31 50.47 -5.90 -0.82
N VAL A 32 50.87 -7.17 -0.91
CA VAL A 32 49.96 -8.27 -1.28
C VAL A 32 48.89 -8.49 -0.20
N ALA A 33 49.29 -8.47 1.08
CA ALA A 33 48.33 -8.55 2.19
C ALA A 33 47.36 -7.36 2.19
N PHE A 34 47.84 -6.16 1.84
CA PHE A 34 46.99 -4.98 1.72
C PHE A 34 45.95 -5.10 0.59
N VAL A 35 46.33 -5.64 -0.58
CA VAL A 35 45.38 -5.89 -1.67
C VAL A 35 44.32 -6.91 -1.25
N LEU A 36 44.70 -7.99 -0.57
CA LEU A 36 43.75 -8.98 -0.05
C LEU A 36 42.80 -8.37 0.99
N PHE A 37 43.29 -7.45 1.82
CA PHE A 37 42.45 -6.70 2.75
C PHE A 37 41.41 -5.84 2.01
N VAL A 38 41.82 -5.11 0.96
CA VAL A 38 40.89 -4.32 0.12
C VAL A 38 39.81 -5.21 -0.50
N VAL A 39 40.18 -6.40 -0.98
CA VAL A 39 39.23 -7.38 -1.53
C VAL A 39 38.21 -7.81 -0.47
N VAL A 40 38.64 -8.04 0.78
CA VAL A 40 37.71 -8.36 1.88
C VAL A 40 36.77 -7.18 2.17
N VAL A 41 37.28 -5.96 2.25
CA VAL A 41 36.47 -4.76 2.53
C VAL A 41 35.42 -4.53 1.44
N ILE A 42 35.79 -4.62 0.16
CA ILE A 42 34.86 -4.45 -0.96
C ILE A 42 33.82 -5.57 -0.97
N SER A 43 34.24 -6.83 -0.80
CA SER A 43 33.33 -7.97 -0.77
C SER A 43 32.34 -7.91 0.40
N ALA A 44 32.81 -7.44 1.56
CA ALA A 44 31.96 -7.20 2.72
C ALA A 44 30.96 -6.06 2.44
N GLY A 45 31.41 -4.95 1.84
CA GLY A 45 30.53 -3.85 1.43
C GLY A 45 29.45 -4.28 0.44
N LEU A 46 29.81 -5.05 -0.60
CA LEU A 46 28.87 -5.60 -1.59
C LEU A 46 27.89 -6.60 -0.96
N LEU A 47 28.37 -7.47 -0.06
CA LEU A 47 27.51 -8.42 0.66
C LEU A 47 26.52 -7.68 1.56
N LEU A 48 26.97 -6.67 2.31
CA LEU A 48 26.11 -5.86 3.17
C LEU A 48 25.09 -5.06 2.36
N ASN A 49 25.47 -4.60 1.16
CA ASN A 49 24.57 -3.95 0.20
C ASN A 49 23.51 -4.92 -0.36
N GLU A 50 23.90 -6.12 -0.80
CA GLU A 50 22.93 -7.14 -1.27
C GLU A 50 22.02 -7.65 -0.16
N MET A 51 22.53 -7.75 1.08
CA MET A 51 21.74 -8.10 2.26
C MET A 51 20.86 -6.95 2.74
N ASN A 52 20.93 -5.79 2.07
CA ASN A 52 20.18 -4.58 2.39
C ASN A 52 20.32 -4.17 3.88
N VAL A 53 21.46 -4.48 4.50
CA VAL A 53 21.75 -4.25 5.93
C VAL A 53 21.80 -2.75 6.24
N PHE A 54 22.14 -1.94 5.23
CA PHE A 54 22.13 -0.48 5.29
C PHE A 54 20.86 0.15 4.72
N GLY A 55 19.76 -0.63 4.65
CA GLY A 55 18.48 -0.28 4.01
C GLY A 55 18.25 1.21 3.92
N THR A 56 18.38 1.75 2.71
CA THR A 56 18.12 3.17 2.49
C THR A 56 16.64 3.42 2.74
N ARG A 57 16.32 4.58 3.32
CA ARG A 57 14.93 4.99 3.59
C ARG A 57 14.04 4.86 2.35
N ASP A 58 14.63 5.05 1.17
CA ASP A 58 13.97 4.94 -0.12
C ASP A 58 13.55 3.51 -0.47
N GLY A 59 14.39 2.50 -0.15
CA GLY A 59 14.06 1.09 -0.40
C GLY A 59 12.95 0.56 0.52
N LEU A 60 12.93 1.01 1.79
CA LEU A 60 11.82 0.71 2.71
C LEU A 60 10.53 1.37 2.23
N LEU A 61 10.59 2.64 1.85
CA LEU A 61 9.42 3.36 1.33
C LEU A 61 8.89 2.70 0.05
N GLU A 62 9.75 2.32 -0.89
CA GLU A 62 9.34 1.62 -2.11
C GLU A 62 8.67 0.27 -1.80
N ASN A 63 9.19 -0.47 -0.82
CA ASN A 63 8.62 -1.72 -0.35
C ASN A 63 7.21 -1.53 0.22
N GLU A 64 7.05 -0.57 1.13
CA GLU A 64 5.74 -0.20 1.69
C GLU A 64 4.77 0.23 0.59
N MET A 65 5.27 0.94 -0.43
CA MET A 65 4.44 1.36 -1.55
C MET A 65 3.93 0.24 -2.43
N LYS A 66 4.66 -0.87 -2.57
CA LYS A 66 4.17 -2.06 -3.28
C LYS A 66 2.99 -2.70 -2.55
N PHE A 67 3.07 -2.79 -1.22
CA PHE A 67 1.94 -3.23 -0.41
C PHE A 67 0.77 -2.26 -0.51
N TYR A 68 1.00 -0.95 -0.36
CA TYR A 68 -0.07 0.03 -0.45
C TYR A 68 -0.79 -0.01 -1.80
N ALA A 69 -0.04 -0.01 -2.91
CA ALA A 69 -0.59 -0.05 -4.27
C ALA A 69 -1.32 -1.37 -4.60
N SER A 70 -0.97 -2.48 -3.93
CA SER A 70 -1.64 -3.77 -4.12
C SER A 70 -3.14 -3.73 -3.82
N GLN A 71 -3.56 -2.85 -2.91
CA GLN A 71 -4.97 -2.59 -2.61
C GLN A 71 -5.71 -2.08 -3.85
N GLY A 72 -5.10 -1.15 -4.59
CA GLY A 72 -5.61 -0.63 -5.85
C GLY A 72 -5.82 -1.76 -6.86
N THR A 73 -4.80 -2.59 -7.07
CA THR A 73 -4.90 -3.74 -7.99
C THR A 73 -6.03 -4.70 -7.60
N LYS A 74 -6.12 -5.08 -6.33
CA LYS A 74 -7.16 -6.00 -5.85
C LYS A 74 -8.56 -5.42 -6.00
N THR A 75 -8.75 -4.15 -5.65
CA THR A 75 -10.04 -3.46 -5.84
C THR A 75 -10.38 -3.36 -7.33
N GLY A 76 -9.42 -3.03 -8.18
CA GLY A 76 -9.64 -2.95 -9.63
C GLY A 76 -10.12 -4.29 -10.20
N ASP A 77 -9.44 -5.38 -9.87
CA ASP A 77 -9.82 -6.74 -10.28
C ASP A 77 -11.23 -7.13 -9.78
N TYR A 78 -11.54 -6.81 -8.52
CA TYR A 78 -12.87 -7.02 -7.96
C TYR A 78 -13.96 -6.19 -8.67
N LEU A 79 -13.71 -4.91 -8.93
CA LEU A 79 -14.67 -4.04 -9.60
C LEU A 79 -14.85 -4.40 -11.07
N LYS A 80 -13.80 -4.89 -11.75
CA LYS A 80 -13.87 -5.34 -13.14
C LYS A 80 -14.88 -6.46 -13.32
N THR A 81 -14.95 -7.36 -12.35
CA THR A 81 -15.88 -8.49 -12.36
C THR A 81 -17.28 -8.09 -11.87
N THR A 82 -17.35 -7.21 -10.86
CA THR A 82 -18.62 -6.90 -10.17
C THR A 82 -19.39 -5.74 -10.83
N PHE A 83 -18.69 -4.73 -11.35
CA PHE A 83 -19.25 -3.53 -11.96
C PHE A 83 -18.57 -3.20 -13.29
N PRO A 84 -18.60 -4.10 -14.30
CA PRO A 84 -17.94 -3.87 -15.58
C PRO A 84 -18.51 -2.64 -16.29
N GLY A 85 -17.63 -1.81 -16.85
CA GLY A 85 -17.99 -0.66 -17.69
C GLY A 85 -18.62 0.53 -16.95
N LYS A 86 -18.61 0.53 -15.61
CA LYS A 86 -19.02 1.69 -14.80
C LYS A 86 -17.83 2.64 -14.63
N LYS A 87 -18.09 3.94 -14.58
CA LYS A 87 -17.05 4.90 -14.20
C LYS A 87 -16.85 4.86 -12.69
N VAL A 88 -15.59 4.88 -12.26
CA VAL A 88 -15.19 4.80 -10.85
C VAL A 88 -14.73 6.18 -10.38
N LEU A 89 -15.30 6.62 -9.25
CA LEU A 89 -14.84 7.79 -8.51
C LEU A 89 -13.96 7.36 -7.35
N LEU A 90 -12.66 7.63 -7.44
CA LEU A 90 -11.70 7.45 -6.35
C LEU A 90 -11.67 8.72 -5.48
N VAL A 91 -12.09 8.60 -4.23
CA VAL A 91 -12.07 9.69 -3.25
C VAL A 91 -10.77 9.64 -2.46
N ALA A 92 -9.97 10.70 -2.60
CA ALA A 92 -8.67 10.86 -1.95
C ALA A 92 -8.61 12.09 -1.04
N ASP A 93 -7.57 12.19 -0.22
CA ASP A 93 -7.33 13.36 0.63
C ASP A 93 -6.99 14.61 -0.20
N PRO A 94 -7.25 15.82 0.31
CA PRO A 94 -6.86 17.06 -0.36
C PRO A 94 -5.36 17.10 -0.68
N GLY A 95 -5.00 17.65 -1.85
CA GLY A 95 -3.61 17.70 -2.30
C GLY A 95 -3.08 16.39 -2.88
N PHE A 96 -3.96 15.42 -3.16
CA PHE A 96 -3.62 14.15 -3.80
C PHE A 96 -2.85 14.31 -5.12
N GLU A 97 -3.04 15.42 -5.84
CA GLU A 97 -2.35 15.72 -7.10
C GLU A 97 -0.83 15.83 -6.93
N LYS A 98 -0.37 16.12 -5.71
CA LYS A 98 1.05 16.18 -5.34
C LYS A 98 1.51 14.93 -4.58
N ASN A 99 0.61 13.97 -4.32
CA ASN A 99 0.90 12.77 -3.55
C ASN A 99 1.15 11.57 -4.47
N ASP A 100 2.41 11.20 -4.63
CA ASP A 100 2.81 10.07 -5.48
C ASP A 100 2.24 8.72 -5.00
N ASN A 101 1.90 8.59 -3.72
CA ASN A 101 1.32 7.37 -3.19
C ASN A 101 -0.12 7.19 -3.69
N VAL A 102 -0.90 8.27 -3.66
CA VAL A 102 -2.27 8.26 -4.19
C VAL A 102 -2.26 8.04 -5.69
N LYS A 103 -1.34 8.66 -6.44
CA LYS A 103 -1.19 8.41 -7.88
C LYS A 103 -0.92 6.94 -8.18
N LYS A 104 0.08 6.33 -7.51
CA LYS A 104 0.40 4.91 -7.70
C LYS A 104 -0.77 3.99 -7.36
N LEU A 105 -1.53 4.31 -6.32
CA LEU A 105 -2.73 3.56 -5.96
C LEU A 105 -3.83 3.70 -7.02
N ALA A 106 -4.07 4.93 -7.49
CA ALA A 106 -5.05 5.22 -8.55
C ALA A 106 -4.69 4.52 -9.86
N ASP A 107 -3.41 4.56 -10.25
CA ASP A 107 -2.88 3.86 -11.42
C ASP A 107 -3.05 2.35 -11.29
N ALA A 108 -2.76 1.78 -10.11
CA ALA A 108 -2.94 0.35 -9.84
C ALA A 108 -4.42 -0.06 -9.89
N LEU A 109 -5.31 0.78 -9.35
CA LEU A 109 -6.76 0.62 -9.43
C LEU A 109 -7.24 0.65 -10.89
N GLN A 110 -6.83 1.66 -11.65
CA GLN A 110 -7.21 1.82 -13.04
C GLN A 110 -6.70 0.67 -13.90
N ALA A 111 -5.46 0.23 -13.71
CA ALA A 111 -4.88 -0.89 -14.43
C ALA A 111 -5.60 -2.22 -14.12
N GLY A 112 -5.93 -2.46 -12.84
CA GLY A 112 -6.70 -3.65 -12.45
C GLY A 112 -8.14 -3.62 -12.98
N TYR A 113 -8.77 -2.45 -12.97
CA TYR A 113 -10.15 -2.25 -13.40
C TYR A 113 -10.31 -2.32 -14.92
N GLY A 114 -9.40 -1.68 -15.66
CA GLY A 114 -9.44 -1.56 -17.12
C GLY A 114 -10.48 -0.56 -17.66
N GLY A 115 -11.13 0.20 -16.79
CA GLY A 115 -12.11 1.23 -17.13
C GLY A 115 -11.68 2.64 -16.72
N GLU A 116 -12.62 3.59 -16.81
CA GLU A 116 -12.39 4.98 -16.41
C GLU A 116 -12.40 5.12 -14.88
N VAL A 117 -11.32 5.67 -14.34
CA VAL A 117 -11.18 6.05 -12.93
C VAL A 117 -10.90 7.55 -12.88
N VAL A 118 -11.73 8.29 -12.16
CA VAL A 118 -11.52 9.71 -11.87
C VAL A 118 -11.22 9.88 -10.39
N THR A 119 -10.26 10.71 -10.05
CA THR A 119 -9.91 11.02 -8.66
C THR A 119 -10.40 12.40 -8.29
N ASP A 120 -11.07 12.53 -7.16
CA ASP A 120 -11.51 13.81 -6.59
C ASP A 120 -11.42 13.76 -5.06
N THR A 121 -11.66 14.91 -4.42
CA THR A 121 -11.59 15.07 -2.98
C THR A 121 -12.77 15.88 -2.45
N VAL A 122 -13.06 15.72 -1.15
CA VAL A 122 -14.08 16.53 -0.48
C VAL A 122 -13.52 17.93 -0.23
N GLN A 123 -14.22 18.94 -0.75
CA GLN A 123 -13.88 20.34 -0.51
C GLN A 123 -14.49 20.80 0.81
N LEU A 124 -13.64 21.18 1.75
CA LEU A 124 -14.04 21.77 3.01
C LEU A 124 -13.75 23.27 3.01
N PRO A 125 -14.52 24.08 3.76
CA PRO A 125 -14.22 25.50 3.91
C PRO A 125 -12.85 25.71 4.58
N GLY A 126 -12.06 26.66 4.05
CA GLY A 126 -10.72 27.00 4.56
C GLY A 126 -9.56 26.28 3.88
N ASN A 127 -8.32 26.61 4.28
CA ASN A 127 -7.12 25.94 3.76
C ASN A 127 -6.92 24.59 4.46
N GLN A 128 -7.12 23.50 3.72
CA GLN A 128 -7.01 22.12 4.21
C GLN A 128 -5.60 21.55 4.09
N ALA A 129 -4.67 22.26 3.43
CA ALA A 129 -3.32 21.76 3.16
C ALA A 129 -2.51 21.47 4.44
N ASP A 130 -2.88 22.10 5.56
CA ASP A 130 -2.21 21.98 6.86
C ASP A 130 -3.14 21.40 7.95
N ALA A 131 -4.26 20.79 7.57
CA ALA A 131 -5.22 20.25 8.55
C ALA A 131 -4.61 19.05 9.31
N PRO A 132 -4.49 19.11 10.65
CA PRO A 132 -3.84 18.05 11.43
C PRO A 132 -4.74 16.82 11.65
N MET A 133 -5.99 16.83 11.18
CA MET A 133 -6.98 15.78 11.42
C MET A 133 -7.33 15.06 10.10
N PRO A 134 -7.58 13.73 10.14
CA PRO A 134 -8.04 12.99 8.97
C PRO A 134 -9.33 13.58 8.38
N LEU A 135 -9.45 13.58 7.05
CA LEU A 135 -10.57 14.20 6.34
C LEU A 135 -11.93 13.69 6.84
N TYR A 136 -12.06 12.39 7.12
CA TYR A 136 -13.29 11.77 7.60
C TYR A 136 -13.78 12.31 8.96
N MET A 137 -12.89 12.88 9.78
CA MET A 137 -13.25 13.53 11.04
C MET A 137 -13.76 14.95 10.83
N MET A 138 -13.40 15.58 9.71
CA MET A 138 -13.68 16.99 9.44
C MET A 138 -14.87 17.18 8.49
N MET A 139 -15.03 16.29 7.51
CA MET A 139 -16.11 16.37 6.53
C MET A 139 -17.45 15.99 7.12
N LYS A 140 -18.52 16.61 6.59
CA LYS A 140 -19.91 16.23 6.86
C LYS A 140 -20.48 15.45 5.68
N ALA A 141 -21.58 14.74 5.90
CA ALA A 141 -22.34 14.08 4.85
C ALA A 141 -22.66 15.00 3.68
N ALA A 142 -23.03 16.27 3.95
CA ALA A 142 -23.32 17.25 2.90
C ALA A 142 -22.11 17.58 2.01
N ASP A 143 -20.90 17.63 2.58
CA ASP A 143 -19.67 17.90 1.83
C ASP A 143 -19.31 16.72 0.91
N PHE A 144 -19.48 15.49 1.44
CA PHE A 144 -19.28 14.27 0.66
C PHE A 144 -20.33 14.14 -0.46
N ASP A 145 -21.61 14.36 -0.16
CA ASP A 145 -22.69 14.35 -1.16
C ASP A 145 -22.47 15.43 -2.24
N ALA A 146 -21.98 16.62 -1.87
CA ALA A 146 -21.67 17.67 -2.84
C ALA A 146 -20.52 17.30 -3.78
N MET A 147 -19.55 16.51 -3.31
CA MET A 147 -18.51 15.92 -4.16
C MET A 147 -19.10 14.86 -5.09
N VAL A 148 -19.90 13.93 -4.56
CA VAL A 148 -20.57 12.89 -5.37
C VAL A 148 -21.49 13.49 -6.44
N ASP A 149 -22.25 14.54 -6.12
CA ASP A 149 -23.17 15.22 -7.04
C ASP A 149 -22.44 15.87 -8.24
N LYS A 150 -21.11 16.10 -8.18
CA LYS A 150 -20.29 16.56 -9.33
C LYS A 150 -19.98 15.45 -10.34
N HIS A 151 -20.15 14.18 -9.94
CA HIS A 151 -19.80 13.00 -10.72
C HIS A 151 -21.03 12.09 -10.94
N PRO A 152 -22.13 12.59 -11.54
CA PRO A 152 -23.37 11.84 -11.68
C PRO A 152 -23.27 10.63 -12.63
N ASP A 153 -22.21 10.57 -13.44
CA ASP A 153 -21.88 9.48 -14.36
C ASP A 153 -21.10 8.34 -13.69
N CYS A 154 -20.60 8.54 -12.47
CA CYS A 154 -19.90 7.50 -11.73
C CYS A 154 -20.87 6.49 -11.10
N GLY A 155 -20.67 5.22 -11.43
CA GLY A 155 -21.49 4.11 -10.91
C GLY A 155 -20.89 3.44 -9.67
N VAL A 156 -19.63 3.73 -9.35
CA VAL A 156 -18.91 3.19 -8.19
C VAL A 156 -18.10 4.29 -7.53
N ILE A 157 -18.19 4.38 -6.21
CA ILE A 157 -17.37 5.24 -5.36
C ILE A 157 -16.40 4.33 -4.61
N VAL A 158 -15.10 4.59 -4.76
CA VAL A 158 -14.01 3.98 -4.00
C VAL A 158 -13.42 5.04 -3.11
N THR A 159 -13.45 4.88 -1.78
CA THR A 159 -12.90 5.88 -0.87
C THR A 159 -11.68 5.34 -0.13
N THR A 160 -10.59 6.11 -0.15
CA THR A 160 -9.39 5.87 0.68
C THR A 160 -9.39 6.72 1.96
N VAL A 161 -10.28 7.71 2.03
CA VAL A 161 -10.40 8.66 3.15
C VAL A 161 -11.35 8.15 4.23
N GLY A 162 -12.30 7.29 3.85
CA GLY A 162 -13.39 6.82 4.71
C GLY A 162 -14.70 7.56 4.50
N LEU A 163 -15.56 7.54 5.52
CA LEU A 163 -16.88 8.17 5.52
C LEU A 163 -17.00 9.18 6.67
N PRO A 164 -17.80 10.25 6.51
CA PRO A 164 -18.03 11.23 7.58
C PRO A 164 -18.63 10.57 8.82
N GLN A 165 -18.40 11.15 10.00
CA GLN A 165 -19.02 10.66 11.25
C GLN A 165 -20.56 10.63 11.18
N ASP A 166 -21.16 11.52 10.41
CA ASP A 166 -22.60 11.55 10.16
C ASP A 166 -23.00 10.84 8.85
N ALA A 167 -22.29 9.77 8.47
CA ALA A 167 -22.55 8.97 7.27
C ALA A 167 -24.01 8.48 7.13
N ASN A 168 -24.72 8.27 8.24
CA ASN A 168 -26.15 7.96 8.22
C ASN A 168 -27.03 9.05 7.57
N ARG A 169 -26.48 10.25 7.33
CA ARG A 169 -27.14 11.36 6.66
C ARG A 169 -26.87 11.43 5.17
N LEU A 170 -25.91 10.66 4.63
CA LEU A 170 -25.54 10.65 3.21
C LEU A 170 -26.77 10.42 2.33
N LYS A 171 -27.00 11.35 1.41
CA LYS A 171 -28.12 11.36 0.46
C LYS A 171 -28.00 10.19 -0.51
N PHE A 172 -26.81 9.93 -1.06
CA PHE A 172 -26.63 8.85 -2.03
C PHE A 172 -26.95 7.47 -1.44
N MET A 173 -26.62 7.23 -0.15
CA MET A 173 -26.91 5.96 0.51
C MET A 173 -28.42 5.67 0.64
N LYS A 174 -29.25 6.73 0.67
CA LYS A 174 -30.72 6.67 0.77
C LYS A 174 -31.42 6.58 -0.57
N GLN A 175 -30.68 6.69 -1.69
CA GLN A 175 -31.25 6.50 -3.02
C GLN A 175 -31.67 5.04 -3.23
N SER A 176 -32.60 4.84 -4.17
CA SER A 176 -32.99 3.51 -4.63
C SER A 176 -31.80 2.80 -5.28
N ALA A 177 -31.77 1.47 -5.16
CA ALA A 177 -30.61 0.67 -5.58
C ALA A 177 -30.25 0.82 -7.07
N ASP A 178 -31.22 1.16 -7.93
CA ASP A 178 -31.03 1.41 -9.37
C ASP A 178 -30.31 2.73 -9.67
N LYS A 179 -30.36 3.71 -8.76
CA LYS A 179 -29.75 5.04 -8.92
C LYS A 179 -28.52 5.26 -8.05
N ARG A 180 -28.38 4.45 -7.00
CA ARG A 180 -27.31 4.59 -6.03
C ARG A 180 -25.98 4.06 -6.59
N PRO A 181 -24.88 4.84 -6.57
CA PRO A 181 -23.56 4.30 -6.87
C PRO A 181 -23.15 3.29 -5.80
N ALA A 182 -22.46 2.22 -6.21
CA ALA A 182 -21.90 1.25 -5.27
C ALA A 182 -20.78 1.91 -4.45
N LEU A 183 -20.65 1.57 -3.17
CA LEU A 183 -19.59 2.09 -2.31
C LEU A 183 -18.57 1.00 -1.96
N PHE A 184 -17.29 1.28 -2.16
CA PHE A 184 -16.16 0.44 -1.77
C PHE A 184 -15.24 1.21 -0.83
N LEU A 185 -14.84 0.59 0.29
CA LEU A 185 -13.94 1.20 1.28
C LEU A 185 -12.52 0.63 1.14
N MET A 186 -11.59 1.40 0.61
CA MET A 186 -10.22 0.97 0.34
C MET A 186 -9.27 1.43 1.43
N GLY A 187 -8.75 0.48 2.21
CA GLY A 187 -7.87 0.77 3.34
C GLY A 187 -8.66 1.32 4.53
N LEU A 188 -8.35 0.83 5.74
CA LEU A 188 -8.88 1.39 6.97
C LEU A 188 -7.80 2.22 7.68
N PRO A 189 -7.78 3.54 7.42
CA PRO A 189 -7.77 4.52 8.49
C PRO A 189 -9.14 5.18 8.66
N SER A 190 -10.17 4.67 7.97
CA SER A 190 -11.52 5.23 7.77
C SER A 190 -12.41 5.43 9.00
N GLY A 191 -11.89 5.24 10.21
CA GLY A 191 -12.67 5.21 11.43
C GLY A 191 -13.68 4.05 11.47
N PRO A 192 -14.33 3.80 12.63
CA PRO A 192 -15.43 2.84 12.69
C PRO A 192 -16.58 3.35 11.81
N VAL A 193 -17.02 2.57 10.84
CA VAL A 193 -18.29 2.81 10.13
C VAL A 193 -19.39 2.09 10.90
N PRO A 194 -20.26 2.79 11.64
CA PRO A 194 -21.32 2.14 12.39
C PRO A 194 -22.24 1.37 11.44
N GLY A 195 -22.55 0.11 11.77
CA GLY A 195 -23.43 -0.72 10.96
C GLY A 195 -22.81 -1.24 9.65
N ILE A 196 -21.48 -1.28 9.54
CA ILE A 196 -20.79 -1.77 8.32
C ILE A 196 -21.25 -3.16 7.88
N MET A 197 -21.51 -4.08 8.81
CA MET A 197 -22.05 -5.40 8.52
C MET A 197 -23.42 -5.32 7.86
N ALA A 198 -24.33 -4.50 8.38
CA ALA A 198 -25.64 -4.30 7.77
C ALA A 198 -25.53 -3.64 6.38
N ALA A 199 -24.59 -2.71 6.21
CA ALA A 199 -24.34 -2.05 4.92
C ALA A 199 -23.75 -3.00 3.87
N LEU A 200 -22.88 -3.95 4.26
CA LEU A 200 -22.40 -5.04 3.39
C LEU A 200 -23.54 -5.99 3.01
N GLN A 201 -24.32 -6.44 4.00
CA GLN A 201 -25.40 -7.40 3.77
C GLN A 201 -26.51 -6.85 2.87
N SER A 202 -26.79 -5.55 2.99
CA SER A 202 -27.75 -4.81 2.16
C SER A 202 -27.20 -4.34 0.81
N GLY A 203 -25.91 -4.56 0.53
CA GLY A 203 -25.27 -4.17 -0.74
C GLY A 203 -25.13 -2.65 -0.91
N ILE A 204 -25.18 -1.88 0.19
CA ILE A 204 -24.81 -0.46 0.16
C ILE A 204 -23.30 -0.33 0.01
N ILE A 205 -22.56 -1.09 0.81
CA ILE A 205 -21.13 -1.30 0.66
C ILE A 205 -20.94 -2.61 -0.10
N THR A 206 -20.26 -2.56 -1.24
CA THR A 206 -20.01 -3.76 -2.05
C THR A 206 -18.81 -4.55 -1.54
N GLY A 207 -17.84 -3.87 -0.94
CA GLY A 207 -16.67 -4.48 -0.35
C GLY A 207 -15.81 -3.47 0.38
N LEU A 208 -14.88 -4.00 1.18
CA LEU A 208 -13.86 -3.21 1.84
C LEU A 208 -12.56 -3.99 1.97
N ILE A 209 -11.47 -3.26 2.15
CA ILE A 209 -10.17 -3.85 2.48
C ILE A 209 -9.85 -3.61 3.95
N ILE A 210 -9.53 -4.69 4.66
CA ILE A 210 -9.04 -4.66 6.04
C ILE A 210 -7.62 -5.21 6.10
N SER A 211 -6.90 -4.92 7.18
CA SER A 211 -5.64 -5.62 7.47
C SER A 211 -5.89 -7.11 7.71
N ASN A 212 -5.04 -7.94 7.12
CA ASN A 212 -5.04 -9.37 7.40
C ASN A 212 -4.68 -9.60 8.89
N PRO A 213 -5.44 -10.39 9.66
CA PRO A 213 -5.07 -10.75 11.04
C PRO A 213 -3.68 -11.36 11.17
N ASP A 214 -3.24 -12.08 10.14
CA ASP A 214 -1.93 -12.72 10.06
C ASP A 214 -0.89 -11.88 9.27
N ALA A 215 -1.14 -10.57 9.16
CA ALA A 215 -0.31 -9.67 8.35
C ALA A 215 1.15 -9.67 8.78
N LYS A 216 2.05 -9.67 7.79
CA LYS A 216 3.50 -9.51 8.00
C LYS A 216 3.96 -8.16 7.49
N TYR A 217 4.54 -7.36 8.39
CA TYR A 217 5.03 -6.01 8.08
C TYR A 217 6.52 -6.01 7.75
N ASP A 218 7.33 -6.78 8.48
CA ASP A 218 8.79 -6.83 8.29
C ASP A 218 9.21 -7.83 7.19
N VAL A 219 8.58 -7.76 6.01
CA VAL A 219 8.89 -8.63 4.87
C VAL A 219 8.98 -7.84 3.56
N PRO A 220 9.83 -8.27 2.61
CA PRO A 220 9.86 -7.68 1.28
C PRO A 220 8.55 -7.97 0.53
N ALA A 221 8.04 -6.96 -0.15
CA ALA A 221 6.88 -7.07 -1.03
C ALA A 221 7.24 -7.94 -2.24
N PRO A 222 6.44 -8.99 -2.53
CA PRO A 222 6.56 -9.73 -3.79
C PRO A 222 6.40 -8.81 -5.00
N SER A 223 6.98 -9.20 -6.13
CA SER A 223 6.77 -8.51 -7.41
C SER A 223 5.34 -8.65 -7.94
N ASP A 224 4.65 -9.72 -7.54
CA ASP A 224 3.24 -9.96 -7.84
C ASP A 224 2.37 -9.15 -6.86
N PRO A 225 1.58 -8.16 -7.34
CA PRO A 225 0.74 -7.33 -6.50
C PRO A 225 -0.29 -8.13 -5.72
N MET A 226 -0.83 -9.22 -6.27
CA MET A 226 -1.85 -10.02 -5.59
C MET A 226 -1.26 -10.79 -4.41
N LYS A 227 -0.03 -11.29 -4.56
CA LYS A 227 0.70 -11.89 -3.43
C LYS A 227 1.07 -10.85 -2.39
N ALA A 228 1.44 -9.64 -2.80
CA ALA A 228 1.68 -8.55 -1.87
C ALA A 228 0.40 -8.21 -1.08
N PHE A 229 -0.76 -8.18 -1.76
CA PHE A 229 -2.05 -7.95 -1.14
C PHE A 229 -2.35 -9.01 -0.07
N ASP A 230 -2.28 -10.30 -0.42
CA ASP A 230 -2.65 -11.41 0.47
C ASP A 230 -1.79 -11.48 1.75
N ILE A 231 -0.56 -10.95 1.71
CA ILE A 231 0.33 -10.88 2.88
C ILE A 231 -0.17 -9.90 3.92
N ARG A 232 -0.81 -8.79 3.54
CA ARG A 232 -1.14 -7.70 4.47
C ARG A 232 -2.61 -7.36 4.56
N TYR A 233 -3.41 -7.78 3.60
CA TYR A 233 -4.77 -7.32 3.44
C TYR A 233 -5.72 -8.46 3.13
N VAL A 234 -6.99 -8.19 3.39
CA VAL A 234 -8.10 -9.06 3.01
C VAL A 234 -9.17 -8.21 2.36
N LEU A 235 -9.71 -8.70 1.24
CA LEU A 235 -10.92 -8.18 0.65
C LEU A 235 -12.12 -8.81 1.36
N VAL A 236 -12.91 -7.98 2.03
CA VAL A 236 -14.15 -8.38 2.69
C VAL A 236 -15.32 -7.95 1.82
N THR A 237 -16.20 -8.90 1.50
CA THR A 237 -17.43 -8.73 0.73
C THR A 237 -18.57 -9.38 1.48
N LYS A 238 -19.78 -9.33 0.93
CA LYS A 238 -20.96 -9.97 1.53
C LYS A 238 -20.74 -11.47 1.80
N GLU A 239 -19.98 -12.15 0.92
CA GLU A 239 -19.77 -13.59 0.94
C GLU A 239 -18.90 -14.06 2.11
N ASN A 240 -17.96 -13.23 2.59
CA ASN A 240 -17.03 -13.58 3.67
C ASN A 240 -17.13 -12.66 4.90
N ALA A 241 -18.00 -11.65 4.90
CA ALA A 241 -18.14 -10.67 5.99
C ALA A 241 -18.30 -11.31 7.38
N ASP A 242 -19.04 -12.42 7.48
CA ASP A 242 -19.28 -13.10 8.75
C ASP A 242 -18.01 -13.69 9.38
N GLN A 243 -17.01 -14.03 8.57
CA GLN A 243 -15.70 -14.50 9.04
C GLN A 243 -14.94 -13.39 9.76
N TYR A 244 -15.16 -12.13 9.35
CA TYR A 244 -14.46 -10.96 9.86
C TYR A 244 -15.31 -10.09 10.77
N LYS A 245 -16.50 -10.55 11.20
CA LYS A 245 -17.43 -9.77 12.04
C LYS A 245 -16.78 -9.17 13.29
N ALA A 246 -15.82 -9.88 13.89
CA ALA A 246 -15.10 -9.42 15.08
C ALA A 246 -14.26 -8.17 14.83
N HIS A 247 -13.80 -7.93 13.59
CA HIS A 247 -13.10 -6.69 13.21
C HIS A 247 -14.02 -5.47 13.17
N PHE A 248 -15.33 -5.69 13.15
CA PHE A 248 -16.35 -4.64 13.02
C PHE A 248 -17.14 -4.41 14.32
N SER A 249 -16.95 -5.29 15.31
CA SER A 249 -17.55 -5.16 16.63
C SER A 249 -16.67 -4.28 17.51
N ASN A 250 -16.94 -2.97 17.53
CA ASN A 250 -16.58 -2.08 18.63
C ASN A 250 -17.84 -1.75 19.43
#